data_AF-A0A2I1CJQ5-F1
#
_entry.id   AF-A0A2I1CJQ5-F1
#
_cell.length_a   1.000
_cell.length_b   1.000
_cell.length_c   1.000
_cell.angle_alpha   90.00
_cell.angle_beta   90.00
_cell.angle_gamma   90.00
#
_symmetry.space_group_name_H-M   'P 1'
#
loop_
_entity.id
_entity.type
_entity.pdbx_description
1 polymer ?
#
loop_
_entity_poly.entity_id
_entity_poly.type
_entity_poly.pdbx_seq_one_letter_code
_entity_poly.pdbx_strand_id
1 'polypeptide(L)' 'ESITVEQLADHTTLQSLWIAVHVYDLTAFSSDHPGGIEALENCAGTDGTEAFEYAGHSEGNIANMQQYRVGRLVGS' A
#
# COMPACT_ATOMS: atom_id res chain seq x y z
N GLU A 1 8.61 -12.32 0.97
CA GLU A 1 7.74 -12.94 1.99
C GLU A 1 6.75 -11.90 2.46
N SER A 2 5.49 -12.26 2.56
CA SER A 2 4.42 -11.42 3.14
C SER A 2 4.46 -11.55 4.66
N ILE A 3 4.33 -10.44 5.37
CA ILE A 3 4.14 -10.40 6.83
C ILE A 3 2.66 -10.21 7.09
N THR A 4 2.04 -11.11 7.87
CA THR A 4 0.63 -10.94 8.27
C THR A 4 0.49 -9.90 9.37
N VAL A 5 -0.73 -9.41 9.59
CA VAL A 5 -1.02 -8.48 10.71
C VAL A 5 -0.70 -9.13 12.06
N GLU A 6 -0.96 -10.43 12.22
CA GLU A 6 -0.63 -11.18 13.43
C GLU A 6 0.88 -11.25 13.66
N GLN A 7 1.65 -11.52 12.61
CA GLN A 7 3.11 -11.53 12.72
C GLN A 7 3.62 -10.14 13.07
N LEU A 8 3.11 -9.08 12.42
CA LEU A 8 3.50 -7.70 12.71
C LEU A 8 3.22 -7.32 14.17
N ALA A 9 2.11 -7.79 14.74
CA ALA A 9 1.69 -7.51 16.11
C ALA A 9 2.63 -8.04 17.19
N ASP A 10 3.47 -9.04 16.88
CA ASP A 10 4.47 -9.57 17.82
C ASP A 10 5.71 -8.65 17.99
N HIS A 11 5.88 -7.66 17.11
CA HIS A 11 7.07 -6.81 17.05
C HIS A 11 6.80 -5.40 17.59
N THR A 12 6.46 -5.31 18.89
CA THR A 12 6.06 -4.07 19.58
C THR A 12 7.05 -3.54 20.62
N THR A 13 8.22 -4.16 20.77
CA THR A 13 9.22 -3.78 21.80
C THR A 13 10.44 -3.12 21.17
N LEU A 14 11.23 -2.38 21.95
CA LEU A 14 12.46 -1.76 21.42
C LEU A 14 13.49 -2.79 20.93
N GLN A 15 13.42 -4.03 21.41
CA GLN A 15 14.27 -5.14 20.98
C GLN A 15 13.75 -5.80 19.68
N SER A 16 12.52 -5.47 19.28
CA SER A 16 11.82 -6.07 18.16
C SER A 16 10.66 -5.15 17.76
N LEU A 17 10.97 -4.10 16.97
CA LEU A 17 10.06 -3.00 16.65
C LEU A 17 9.81 -2.93 15.14
N TRP A 18 8.68 -3.48 14.70
CA TRP A 18 8.28 -3.40 13.30
C TRP A 18 7.09 -2.47 13.15
N ILE A 19 7.06 -1.80 12.00
CA ILE A 19 5.98 -0.88 11.65
C ILE A 19 5.78 -1.11 10.13
N ALA A 20 4.56 -1.25 9.65
CA ALA A 20 4.24 -1.46 8.23
C ALA A 20 3.70 -0.18 7.61
N VAL A 21 4.24 0.27 6.47
CA VAL A 21 3.82 1.52 5.80
C VAL A 21 4.42 1.62 4.40
N HIS A 22 3.59 1.94 3.42
CA HIS A 22 3.97 2.09 2.01
C HIS A 22 3.28 3.31 1.39
N VAL A 23 4.03 4.11 0.63
CA VAL A 23 3.50 5.23 -0.16
C VAL A 23 3.92 5.01 -1.61
N TYR A 24 2.96 5.14 -2.52
CA TYR A 24 3.16 4.93 -3.95
C TYR A 24 2.87 6.22 -4.73
N ASP A 25 3.74 6.57 -5.66
CA ASP A 25 3.50 7.61 -6.66
C ASP A 25 2.93 6.96 -7.91
N LEU A 26 1.61 7.09 -8.07
CA LEU A 26 0.86 6.54 -9.18
C LEU A 26 0.64 7.55 -10.30
N THR A 27 1.34 8.70 -10.28
CA THR A 27 1.09 9.80 -11.24
C THR A 27 1.20 9.32 -12.68
N ALA A 28 2.27 8.61 -13.01
CA ALA A 28 2.51 8.08 -14.35
C ALA A 28 1.62 6.88 -14.69
N PHE A 29 1.12 6.14 -13.69
CA PHE A 29 0.25 4.98 -13.86
C PHE A 29 -1.24 5.34 -13.94
N SER A 30 -1.60 6.57 -13.53
CA SER A 30 -2.99 6.98 -13.33
C SER A 30 -3.90 6.76 -14.54
N SER A 31 -3.41 6.99 -15.75
CA SER A 31 -4.14 6.75 -17.01
C SER A 31 -4.29 5.28 -17.36
N ASP A 32 -3.39 4.44 -16.85
CA ASP A 32 -3.28 3.03 -17.19
C ASP A 32 -3.93 2.14 -16.12
N HIS A 33 -4.47 2.75 -15.06
CA HIS A 33 -5.11 2.04 -13.96
C HIS A 33 -6.42 1.36 -14.41
N PRO A 34 -6.50 0.01 -14.40
CA PRO A 34 -7.70 -0.69 -14.88
C PRO A 34 -8.96 -0.42 -14.06
N GLY A 35 -8.82 -0.04 -12.79
CA GLY A 35 -9.92 0.37 -11.91
C GLY A 35 -10.46 1.78 -12.20
N GLY A 36 -9.89 2.48 -13.19
CA GLY A 36 -10.24 3.85 -13.55
C GLY A 36 -9.47 4.90 -12.75
N ILE A 37 -9.28 6.07 -13.36
CA ILE A 37 -8.57 7.20 -12.74
C ILE A 37 -9.33 7.77 -11.53
N GLU A 38 -10.67 7.79 -11.58
CA GLU A 38 -11.54 8.30 -10.50
C GLU A 38 -11.32 7.55 -9.17
N ALA A 39 -11.04 6.24 -9.23
CA ALA A 39 -10.74 5.46 -8.04
C ALA A 39 -9.44 5.93 -7.35
N LEU A 40 -8.43 6.32 -8.13
CA LEU A 40 -7.18 6.87 -7.60
C LEU A 40 -7.38 8.29 -7.06
N GLU A 41 -8.13 9.12 -7.78
CA GLU A 41 -8.43 10.50 -7.36
C GLU A 41 -9.16 10.54 -6.01
N ASN A 42 -10.11 9.63 -5.78
CA ASN A 42 -10.84 9.52 -4.52
C ASN A 42 -9.96 9.15 -3.31
N CYS A 43 -8.80 8.55 -3.54
CA CYS A 43 -7.84 8.15 -2.50
C CYS A 43 -6.56 9.01 -2.48
N ALA A 44 -6.45 9.99 -3.38
CA ALA A 44 -5.23 10.77 -3.54
C ALA A 44 -4.94 11.59 -2.28
N GLY A 45 -3.73 11.44 -1.72
CA GLY A 45 -3.30 12.15 -0.52
C GLY A 45 -3.88 11.61 0.80
N THR A 46 -4.60 10.49 0.77
CA THR A 46 -5.13 9.81 1.97
C THR A 46 -4.50 8.43 2.15
N ASP A 47 -4.80 7.76 3.26
CA ASP A 47 -4.51 6.32 3.39
C ASP A 47 -5.55 5.53 2.55
N GLY A 48 -5.10 4.98 1.44
CA GLY A 48 -5.93 4.20 0.50
C GLY A 48 -5.95 2.69 0.77
N THR A 49 -5.39 2.22 1.89
CA THR A 49 -5.19 0.78 2.17
C THR A 49 -6.50 -0.01 2.11
N GLU A 50 -7.57 0.48 2.74
CA GLU A 50 -8.87 -0.20 2.75
C GLU A 50 -9.48 -0.30 1.34
N ALA A 51 -9.44 0.78 0.56
CA ALA A 51 -9.95 0.80 -0.81
C ALA A 51 -9.15 -0.16 -1.71
N PHE A 52 -7.82 -0.23 -1.51
CA PHE A 52 -6.94 -1.13 -2.23
C PHE A 52 -7.25 -2.61 -1.96
N GLU A 53 -7.49 -2.96 -0.70
CA GLU A 53 -7.87 -4.32 -0.28
C GLU A 53 -9.26 -4.71 -0.79
N TYR A 54 -10.24 -3.81 -0.67
CA TYR A 54 -11.61 -4.02 -1.16
C TYR A 54 -11.66 -4.26 -2.67
N ALA A 55 -10.80 -3.58 -3.43
CA ALA A 55 -10.72 -3.75 -4.88
C ALA A 55 -10.23 -5.14 -5.33
N GLY A 56 -9.59 -5.92 -4.44
CA GLY A 56 -9.25 -7.33 -4.72
C GLY A 56 -8.21 -7.51 -5.82
N HIS A 57 -7.17 -6.68 -5.85
CA HIS A 57 -6.09 -6.78 -6.82
C HIS A 57 -5.39 -8.16 -6.78
N SER A 58 -5.01 -8.69 -7.96
CA SER A 58 -4.28 -9.95 -8.04
C SER A 58 -2.86 -9.83 -7.45
N GLU A 59 -2.28 -10.95 -7.01
CA GLU A 59 -0.91 -10.97 -6.48
C GLU A 59 0.12 -10.39 -7.45
N GLY A 60 -0.05 -10.65 -8.76
CA GLY A 60 0.82 -10.07 -9.80
C GLY A 60 0.71 -8.55 -9.89
N ASN A 61 -0.51 -8.00 -9.74
CA ASN A 61 -0.72 -6.56 -9.73
C ASN A 61 -0.13 -5.93 -8.46
N ILE A 62 -0.32 -6.56 -7.30
CA ILE A 62 0.28 -6.13 -6.03
C ILE A 62 1.82 -6.11 -6.13
N ALA A 63 2.41 -7.15 -6.72
CA ALA A 63 3.87 -7.20 -6.93
C ALA A 63 4.35 -6.07 -7.85
N ASN A 64 3.61 -5.78 -8.92
CA ASN A 64 3.94 -4.70 -9.85
C ASN A 64 3.87 -3.31 -9.21
N MET A 65 3.12 -3.11 -8.12
CA MET A 65 3.07 -1.80 -7.46
C MET A 65 4.40 -1.38 -6.84
N GLN A 66 5.29 -2.33 -6.54
CA GLN A 66 6.59 -2.01 -5.93
C GLN A 66 7.42 -1.03 -6.77
N GLN A 67 7.23 -1.00 -8.08
CA GLN A 67 7.92 -0.06 -8.97
C GLN A 67 7.50 1.41 -8.75
N TYR A 68 6.31 1.63 -8.20
CA TYR A 68 5.76 2.96 -7.93
C TYR A 68 6.02 3.42 -6.49
N ARG A 69 6.70 2.60 -5.67
CA ARG A 69 6.92 2.92 -4.26
C ARG A 69 7.89 4.10 -4.11
N VAL A 70 7.44 5.16 -3.46
CA VAL A 70 8.26 6.36 -3.18
C VAL A 70 8.68 6.46 -1.72
N GLY A 71 8.09 5.66 -0.84
CA GLY A 71 8.54 5.61 0.54
C GLY A 71 7.60 4.90 1.48
N ARG A 72 7.46 5.51 2.64
CA ARG A 72 6.85 4.97 3.84
C ARG A 72 6.18 6.12 4.59
N LEU A 73 4.89 6.00 4.89
CA LEU A 73 4.18 6.94 5.75
C LEU A 73 4.68 6.76 7.20
N VAL A 74 4.79 7.81 8.00
CA VAL A 74 5.28 7.71 9.39
C VAL A 74 4.15 8.08 10.34
N GLY A 75 3.85 7.22 11.31
CA GLY A 75 2.93 7.53 12.40
C GLY A 75 1.43 7.46 12.06
N SER A 76 1.04 6.55 11.15
CA SER A 76 -0.36 6.13 10.97
C SER A 76 -0.78 5.18 12.08
#